data_AF-A0A821SGL0-F1
#
_entry.id   AF-A0A821SGL0-F1
#
_cell.length_a   1.000
_cell.length_b   1.000
_cell.length_c   1.000
_cell.angle_alpha   90.00
_cell.angle_beta   90.00
_cell.angle_gamma   90.00
#
_symmetry.space_group_name_H-M   'P 1'
#
loop_
_entity.id
_entity.type
_entity.pdbx_description
1 polymer ?
#
loop_
_entity_poly.entity_id
_entity_poly.type
_entity_poly.pdbx_seq_one_letter_code
_entity_poly.pdbx_strand_id
1 'polypeptide(L)'
;MHEEDEDVRISACRALGKMGDKAATTKVIHILINAMDDDYASVRWSACDALGNMGDKAATTEVIGALINAMRDDNESVQWSACDALGKMGEKATTTEVIGALINAMRDDDASVQWSACDALANMGGKSSDT
;
A
#
# COMPACT_ATOMS: atom_id res chain seq x y z
N MET A 1 -20.51 14.27 12.88
CA MET A 1 -19.51 13.77 13.83
C MET A 1 -18.68 12.62 13.27
N HIS A 2 -19.20 11.78 12.35
CA HIS A 2 -18.40 10.71 11.73
C HIS A 2 -17.47 11.20 10.60
N GLU A 3 -17.90 12.16 9.77
CA GLU A 3 -17.09 12.72 8.67
C GLU A 3 -15.90 13.57 9.16
N GLU A 4 -16.10 14.36 10.22
CA GLU A 4 -14.99 15.14 10.81
C GLU A 4 -13.88 14.25 11.39
N ASP A 5 -14.24 13.04 11.86
CA ASP A 5 -13.27 12.06 12.33
C ASP A 5 -12.53 11.42 11.13
N GLU A 6 -13.24 11.12 10.04
CA GLU A 6 -12.66 10.63 8.78
C GLU A 6 -11.58 11.58 8.24
N ASP A 7 -11.90 12.87 8.10
CA ASP A 7 -10.96 13.89 7.60
C ASP A 7 -9.70 13.99 8.45
N VAL A 8 -9.84 13.85 9.78
CA VAL A 8 -8.71 13.84 10.71
C VAL A 8 -7.83 12.60 10.49
N ARG A 9 -8.43 11.41 10.32
CA ARG A 9 -7.68 10.16 10.05
C ARG A 9 -6.97 10.19 8.70
N ILE A 10 -7.62 10.68 7.65
CA ILE A 10 -7.01 10.91 6.33
C ILE A 10 -5.83 11.87 6.46
N SER A 11 -6.02 13.01 7.13
CA SER A 11 -4.99 14.03 7.32
C SER A 11 -3.79 13.48 8.09
N ALA A 12 -4.03 12.65 9.10
CA ALA A 12 -2.99 11.96 9.85
C ALA A 12 -2.19 11.00 8.97
N CYS A 13 -2.85 10.13 8.20
CA CYS A 13 -2.19 9.21 7.28
C CYS A 13 -1.33 9.96 6.26
N ARG A 14 -1.88 11.02 5.63
CA ARG A 14 -1.14 11.86 4.68
C ARG A 14 0.06 12.55 5.31
N ALA A 15 -0.06 13.05 6.53
CA ALA A 15 1.05 13.67 7.24
C ALA A 15 2.18 12.67 7.50
N LEU A 16 1.83 11.46 7.96
CA LEU A 16 2.78 10.37 8.20
C LEU A 16 3.46 9.92 6.89
N GLY A 17 2.69 9.76 5.81
CA GLY A 17 3.23 9.44 4.49
C GLY A 17 4.20 10.50 3.96
N LYS A 18 3.89 11.79 4.14
CA LYS A 18 4.80 12.90 3.77
C LYS A 18 6.09 12.95 4.58
N MET A 19 6.07 12.43 5.80
CA MET A 19 7.30 12.27 6.60
C MET A 19 8.19 11.13 6.06
N GLY A 20 7.61 10.22 5.28
CA GLY A 20 8.28 9.08 4.66
C GLY A 20 8.99 8.19 5.68
N ASP A 21 10.16 7.69 5.32
CA ASP A 21 11.01 6.81 6.14
C ASP A 21 11.21 7.29 7.59
N LYS A 22 11.20 8.61 7.85
CA LYS A 22 11.38 9.17 9.21
C LYS A 22 10.22 8.82 10.14
N ALA A 23 9.03 8.57 9.60
CA ALA A 23 7.85 8.18 10.37
C ALA A 23 7.71 6.65 10.51
N ALA A 24 8.52 5.85 9.81
CA ALA A 24 8.45 4.38 9.77
C ALA A 24 8.91 3.71 11.08
N THR A 25 8.24 4.04 12.18
CA THR A 25 8.39 3.41 13.49
C THR A 25 7.35 2.32 13.67
N THR A 26 7.63 1.29 14.48
CA THR A 26 6.67 0.20 14.75
C THR A 26 5.29 0.70 15.17
N LYS A 27 5.24 1.73 16.02
CA LYS A 27 3.97 2.30 16.49
C LYS A 27 3.17 2.94 15.35
N VAL A 28 3.85 3.70 14.48
CA VAL A 28 3.21 4.34 13.33
C VAL A 28 2.73 3.28 12.33
N ILE A 29 3.55 2.27 12.06
CA ILE A 29 3.20 1.17 11.17
C ILE A 29 1.93 0.47 11.66
N HIS A 30 1.84 0.09 12.95
CA HIS A 30 0.62 -0.54 13.47
C HIS A 30 -0.62 0.38 13.39
N ILE A 31 -0.45 1.69 13.60
CA ILE A 31 -1.56 2.64 13.46
C ILE A 31 -2.07 2.66 12.02
N LEU A 32 -1.16 2.67 11.04
CA LEU A 32 -1.52 2.66 9.62
C LEU A 32 -2.14 1.32 9.20
N ILE A 33 -1.64 0.19 9.69
CA ILE A 33 -2.27 -1.12 9.45
C ILE A 33 -3.72 -1.13 9.95
N ASN A 34 -3.96 -0.66 11.18
CA ASN A 34 -5.33 -0.58 11.70
C ASN A 34 -6.23 0.35 10.87
N ALA A 35 -5.68 1.42 10.31
CA ALA A 35 -6.42 2.34 9.44
C ALA A 35 -6.75 1.72 8.06
N MET A 36 -6.12 0.62 7.67
CA MET A 36 -6.49 -0.15 6.48
C MET A 36 -7.78 -0.95 6.67
N ASP A 37 -8.28 -1.09 7.90
CA ASP A 37 -9.58 -1.74 8.20
C ASP A 37 -10.69 -0.73 8.49
N ASP A 38 -10.48 0.55 8.16
CA ASP A 38 -11.46 1.62 8.41
C ASP A 38 -12.72 1.48 7.54
N ASP A 39 -13.87 1.87 8.09
CA ASP A 39 -15.16 1.86 7.37
C ASP A 39 -15.11 2.71 6.09
N TYR A 40 -14.30 3.78 6.08
CA TYR A 40 -14.18 4.69 4.97
C TYR A 40 -13.01 4.31 4.06
N ALA A 41 -13.32 3.98 2.80
CA ALA A 41 -12.30 3.64 1.80
C ALA A 41 -11.23 4.74 1.64
N SER A 42 -11.62 6.00 1.85
CA SER A 42 -10.74 7.17 1.87
C SER A 42 -9.59 7.08 2.88
N VAL A 43 -9.89 6.57 4.07
CA VAL A 43 -8.92 6.32 5.13
C VAL A 43 -8.06 5.11 4.76
N ARG A 44 -8.68 4.03 4.28
CA ARG A 44 -7.98 2.80 3.88
C ARG A 44 -6.92 3.04 2.80
N TRP A 45 -7.28 3.73 1.72
CA TRP A 45 -6.31 4.02 0.64
C TRP A 45 -5.25 5.04 1.09
N SER A 46 -5.61 6.00 1.96
CA SER A 46 -4.64 6.95 2.54
C SER A 46 -3.61 6.24 3.43
N ALA A 47 -4.02 5.18 4.13
CA ALA A 47 -3.12 4.36 4.93
C ALA A 47 -2.15 3.55 4.05
N CYS A 48 -2.66 2.94 2.97
CA CYS A 48 -1.83 2.24 1.98
C CYS A 48 -0.78 3.17 1.35
N ASP A 49 -1.19 4.34 0.87
CA ASP A 49 -0.27 5.33 0.29
C ASP A 49 0.77 5.80 1.32
N ALA A 50 0.38 6.02 2.58
CA ALA A 50 1.31 6.39 3.63
C ALA A 50 2.38 5.31 3.88
N LEU A 51 1.99 4.03 3.92
CA LEU A 51 2.92 2.91 4.04
C LEU A 51 3.84 2.79 2.82
N GLY A 52 3.31 2.99 1.61
CA GLY A 52 4.11 3.04 0.38
C GLY A 52 5.14 4.15 0.38
N ASN A 53 4.77 5.35 0.84
CA ASN A 53 5.66 6.50 0.93
C ASN A 53 6.74 6.37 2.03
N MET A 54 6.58 5.44 2.98
CA MET A 54 7.63 5.02 3.92
C MET A 54 8.60 4.00 3.34
N GLY A 55 8.33 3.50 2.13
CA GLY A 55 9.21 2.65 1.34
C GLY A 55 9.73 1.42 2.07
N ASP A 56 11.02 1.13 1.85
CA ASP A 56 11.70 -0.08 2.32
C ASP A 56 11.75 -0.20 3.87
N LYS A 57 11.51 0.89 4.59
CA LYS A 57 11.48 0.91 6.07
C LYS A 57 10.17 0.37 6.62
N ALA A 58 9.08 0.52 5.89
CA ALA A 58 7.77 -0.03 6.26
C ALA A 58 7.55 -1.46 5.73
N ALA A 59 8.44 -1.98 4.86
CA ALA A 59 8.35 -3.30 4.26
C ALA A 59 8.59 -4.47 5.26
N THR A 60 7.74 -4.58 6.28
CA THR A 60 7.70 -5.72 7.21
C THR A 60 6.74 -6.78 6.68
N THR A 61 6.87 -8.02 7.16
CA THR A 61 5.96 -9.12 6.79
C THR A 61 4.50 -8.79 7.10
N GLU A 62 4.24 -8.09 8.21
CA GLU A 62 2.90 -7.68 8.61
C GLU A 62 2.31 -6.67 7.63
N VAL A 63 3.09 -5.66 7.24
CA VAL A 63 2.67 -4.65 6.26
C VAL A 63 2.43 -5.28 4.88
N ILE A 64 3.32 -6.17 4.44
CA ILE A 64 3.15 -6.88 3.17
C ILE A 64 1.86 -7.70 3.19
N GLY A 65 1.59 -8.45 4.27
CA GLY A 65 0.36 -9.21 4.42
C GLY A 65 -0.90 -8.33 4.40
N ALA A 66 -0.86 -7.18 5.10
CA ALA A 66 -1.96 -6.22 5.11
C ALA A 66 -2.22 -5.65 3.71
N LEU A 67 -1.17 -5.28 2.96
CA LEU A 67 -1.30 -4.77 1.59
C LEU A 67 -1.82 -5.82 0.62
N ILE A 68 -1.40 -7.08 0.73
CA ILE A 68 -1.95 -8.19 -0.07
C ILE A 68 -3.45 -8.35 0.18
N ASN A 69 -3.91 -8.19 1.43
CA ASN A 69 -5.34 -8.22 1.73
C ASN A 69 -6.07 -7.02 1.12
N ALA A 70 -5.50 -5.81 1.20
CA ALA A 70 -6.07 -4.59 0.63
C ALA A 70 -6.15 -4.61 -0.91
N MET A 71 -5.36 -5.44 -1.60
CA MET A 71 -5.54 -5.69 -3.04
C MET A 71 -6.87 -6.39 -3.38
N ARG A 72 -7.61 -6.88 -2.39
CA ARG A 72 -8.93 -7.52 -2.54
C ARG A 72 -10.05 -6.68 -1.92
N ASP A 73 -9.77 -5.42 -1.61
CA ASP A 73 -10.74 -4.49 -1.07
C ASP A 73 -11.91 -4.27 -2.03
N ASP A 74 -13.07 -3.88 -1.53
CA ASP A 74 -14.26 -3.62 -2.37
C ASP A 74 -14.15 -2.30 -3.15
N ASN A 75 -13.20 -1.44 -2.78
CA ASN A 75 -12.94 -0.17 -3.42
C ASN A 75 -11.65 -0.20 -4.27
N GLU A 76 -11.78 0.19 -5.54
CA GLU A 76 -10.72 0.14 -6.53
C GLU A 76 -9.55 1.09 -6.20
N SER A 77 -9.81 2.21 -5.49
CA SER A 77 -8.75 3.12 -5.06
C SER A 77 -7.87 2.50 -3.97
N VAL A 78 -8.46 1.68 -3.09
CA VAL A 78 -7.72 0.94 -2.07
C VAL A 78 -6.87 -0.14 -2.72
N GLN A 79 -7.45 -0.92 -3.64
CA GLN A 79 -6.72 -1.93 -4.41
C GLN A 79 -5.53 -1.32 -5.16
N TRP A 80 -5.76 -0.21 -5.87
CA TRP A 80 -4.72 0.54 -6.58
C TRP A 80 -3.60 1.01 -5.64
N SER A 81 -3.95 1.65 -4.52
CA SER A 81 -2.96 2.12 -3.54
C SER A 81 -2.17 0.98 -2.89
N ALA A 82 -2.78 -0.20 -2.72
CA ALA A 82 -2.09 -1.37 -2.21
C ALA A 82 -1.01 -1.88 -3.18
N CYS A 83 -1.35 -1.99 -4.47
CA CYS A 83 -0.39 -2.34 -5.53
C CYS A 83 0.77 -1.34 -5.61
N ASP A 84 0.45 -0.05 -5.66
CA ASP A 84 1.45 1.03 -5.72
C ASP A 84 2.38 1.02 -4.50
N ALA A 85 1.83 0.84 -3.30
CA ALA A 85 2.61 0.76 -2.06
C ALA A 85 3.60 -0.41 -2.08
N LEU A 86 3.16 -1.61 -2.52
CA LEU A 86 4.05 -2.76 -2.67
C LEU A 86 5.18 -2.47 -3.67
N GLY A 87 4.89 -1.80 -4.80
CA GLY A 87 5.89 -1.37 -5.77
C GLY A 87 6.92 -0.40 -5.18
N LYS A 88 6.46 0.61 -4.42
CA LYS A 88 7.32 1.59 -3.74
C LYS A 88 8.25 0.98 -2.69
N MET A 89 7.83 -0.11 -2.05
CA MET A 89 8.65 -0.85 -1.08
C MET A 89 9.84 -1.60 -1.72
N GLY A 90 9.79 -1.83 -3.04
CA GLY A 90 10.88 -2.40 -3.82
C GLY A 90 11.26 -3.83 -3.41
N GLU A 91 12.55 -4.15 -3.50
CA GLU A 91 13.09 -5.52 -3.33
C GLU A 91 12.69 -6.21 -2.03
N LYS A 92 12.50 -5.46 -0.94
CA LYS A 92 12.06 -6.04 0.34
C LYS A 92 10.64 -6.60 0.30
N ALA A 93 9.78 -6.05 -0.55
CA ALA A 93 8.44 -6.56 -0.78
C ALA A 93 8.40 -7.63 -1.89
N THR A 94 9.48 -7.80 -2.67
CA THR A 94 9.56 -8.78 -3.77
C THR A 94 9.65 -10.21 -3.24
N THR A 95 8.52 -10.73 -2.80
CA THR A 95 8.34 -12.12 -2.37
C THR A 95 7.52 -12.87 -3.42
N THR A 96 7.62 -14.21 -3.44
CA THR A 96 6.80 -15.04 -4.34
C THR A 96 5.31 -14.82 -4.12
N GLU A 97 4.90 -14.55 -2.87
CA GLU A 97 3.52 -14.26 -2.52
C GLU A 97 3.03 -12.94 -3.15
N VAL A 98 3.82 -11.86 -3.00
CA VAL A 98 3.51 -10.55 -3.61
C VAL A 98 3.46 -10.64 -5.13
N ILE A 99 4.41 -11.33 -5.76
CA ILE A 99 4.41 -11.54 -7.21
C ILE A 99 3.14 -12.30 -7.63
N GLY A 100 2.76 -13.35 -6.91
CA GLY A 100 1.54 -14.11 -7.19
C GLY A 100 0.27 -13.27 -7.03
N ALA A 101 0.21 -12.44 -5.99
CA ALA A 101 -0.90 -11.52 -5.76
C ALA A 101 -1.04 -10.49 -6.89
N LEU A 102 0.08 -9.88 -7.33
CA LEU A 102 0.08 -8.90 -8.41
C LEU A 102 -0.29 -9.52 -9.76
N ILE A 103 0.19 -10.73 -10.07
CA ILE A 103 -0.21 -11.46 -11.29
C ILE A 103 -1.72 -11.72 -11.30
N ASN A 104 -2.33 -11.98 -10.14
CA ASN A 104 -3.78 -12.14 -10.05
C ASN A 104 -4.50 -10.80 -10.24
N ALA A 105 -4.01 -9.70 -9.65
CA ALA A 105 -4.57 -8.36 -9.83
C ALA A 105 -4.46 -7.85 -11.29
N MET A 106 -3.49 -8.32 -12.08
CA MET A 106 -3.44 -8.06 -13.52
C MET A 106 -4.61 -8.68 -14.31
N ARG A 107 -5.40 -9.56 -13.69
CA ARG A 107 -6.59 -10.17 -14.28
C ARG A 107 -7.89 -9.61 -13.70
N ASP A 108 -7.79 -8.55 -12.88
CA ASP A 108 -8.96 -7.85 -12.36
C ASP A 108 -9.75 -7.19 -13.50
N ASP A 109 -11.05 -6.96 -13.30
CA ASP A 109 -11.89 -6.31 -14.31
C ASP A 109 -11.62 -4.80 -14.41
N ASP A 110 -11.10 -4.18 -13.33
CA ASP A 110 -10.79 -2.75 -13.29
C ASP A 110 -9.42 -2.43 -13.93
N ALA A 111 -9.43 -1.52 -14.91
CA ALA A 111 -8.24 -1.15 -15.66
C ALA A 111 -7.18 -0.41 -14.83
N SER A 112 -7.59 0.35 -13.80
CA SER A 112 -6.66 1.02 -12.89
C SER A 112 -5.94 0.01 -12.00
N VAL A 113 -6.64 -1.01 -11.51
CA VAL A 113 -6.04 -2.11 -10.74
C VAL A 113 -5.05 -2.89 -11.60
N GLN A 114 -5.43 -3.28 -12.82
CA GLN A 114 -4.52 -3.95 -13.77
C GLN A 114 -3.25 -3.14 -14.04
N TRP A 115 -3.40 -1.83 -14.28
CA TRP A 115 -2.28 -0.95 -14.57
C TRP A 115 -1.34 -0.84 -13.37
N SER A 116 -1.88 -0.67 -12.16
CA SER A 116 -1.07 -0.60 -10.94
C SER A 116 -0.32 -1.89 -10.64
N ALA A 117 -0.93 -3.04 -10.92
CA ALA A 117 -0.27 -4.33 -10.76
C ALA A 117 0.91 -4.49 -11.74
N CYS A 118 0.73 -4.06 -12.99
CA CYS A 118 1.81 -4.01 -13.98
C CYS A 118 2.95 -3.09 -13.54
N ASP A 119 2.61 -1.88 -13.07
CA ASP A 119 3.60 -0.88 -12.67
C ASP A 119 4.37 -1.33 -11.42
N ALA A 120 3.66 -1.90 -10.42
CA ALA A 120 4.29 -2.46 -9.23
C ALA A 120 5.28 -3.59 -9.56
N LEU A 121 4.91 -4.51 -10.46
CA LEU A 121 5.82 -5.56 -10.94
C LEU A 121 7.03 -4.99 -11.69
N ALA A 122 6.83 -3.95 -12.51
CA ALA A 122 7.92 -3.26 -13.20
C ALA A 122 8.87 -2.58 -12.20
N ASN A 123 8.33 -1.92 -11.18
CA ASN A 123 9.12 -1.27 -10.12
C ASN A 123 9.89 -2.28 -9.25
N MET A 124 9.36 -3.49 -9.08
CA MET A 124 10.05 -4.59 -8.40
C MET A 124 11.13 -5.26 -9.27
N GLY A 125 10.90 -5.40 -10.58
CA GLY A 125 11.83 -6.04 -11.51
C GLY A 125 12.91 -5.11 -12.08
N GLY A 126 12.65 -3.80 -12.15
CA GLY A 126 13.55 -2.80 -12.74
C GLY A 126 14.83 -2.55 -11.93
N LYS A 127 14.93 -3.06 -10.69
CA LYS A 127 16.15 -2.97 -9.88
C LYS A 127 17.12 -4.15 -10.07
N SER A 128 16.74 -5.20 -10.80
CA SER A 128 17.63 -6.36 -11.03
C SER A 128 18.49 -6.26 -12.30
N SER A 129 18.39 -5.18 -13.09
CA SER A 129 19.07 -5.05 -14.39
C SER A 129 20.34 -4.18 -14.41
N ASP A 130 20.76 -3.63 -13.27
CA ASP A 130 22.03 -2.88 -13.16
C ASP A 130 23.03 -3.59 -12.22
N THR A 131 23.52 -4.77 -12.62
CA THR A 131 24.81 -5.35 -12.15
C THR A 131 25.34 -6.32 -13.20
#